data_AF-A0A356AY83-F1
#
_entry.id   AF-A0A356AY83-F1
#
_cell.length_a   1.000
_cell.length_b   1.000
_cell.length_c   1.000
_cell.angle_alpha   90.00
_cell.angle_beta   90.00
_cell.angle_gamma   90.00
#
_symmetry.space_group_name_H-M   'P 1'
#
loop_
_entity.id
_entity.type
_entity.pdbx_description
1 polymer ?
#
loop_
_entity_poly.entity_id
_entity_poly.type
_entity_poly.pdbx_seq_one_letter_code
_entity_poly.pdbx_strand_id
1 'polypeptide(L)'
;DKYRKQKDFEKLRFYIGVNEEIEEYIKTIDNLLDIFNNANTNSVNNGSVEEIDIHTDGKDAENDTDTEVRKTLSESFGPFPLVQKINLDSVKDIKLVTPKKQPDLTICEPESHSLYESFLHKKPCGFKIDEKLIRADTWQKMLVKTCEYLFYKDEKLFLSLEHKEHMNGSSKKYFSSNPDDMTKRAKMIGGKMYVELNQGANLIRNLVKRLLKEYGMSVVDYRVYYSDVKHLIEA
;
A
#
# COMPACT_ATOMS: atom_id res chain seq x y z
N ASP A 1 36.08 -1.97 1.91
CA ASP A 1 35.34 -1.75 3.17
C ASP A 1 34.06 -0.90 3.04
N LYS A 2 34.13 0.31 2.44
CA LYS A 2 32.96 1.22 2.24
C LYS A 2 31.77 0.59 1.47
N TYR A 3 32.04 -0.19 0.42
CA TYR A 3 31.01 -0.83 -0.40
C TYR A 3 30.25 -1.97 0.33
N ARG A 4 30.94 -2.71 1.21
CA ARG A 4 30.31 -3.77 2.01
C ARG A 4 29.33 -3.18 3.03
N LYS A 5 29.77 -2.12 3.73
CA LYS A 5 28.92 -1.34 4.66
C LYS A 5 27.66 -0.80 3.96
N GLN A 6 27.79 -0.25 2.74
CA GLN A 6 26.64 0.26 1.98
C GLN A 6 25.59 -0.84 1.70
N LYS A 7 26.02 -2.03 1.29
CA LYS A 7 25.14 -3.17 1.03
C LYS A 7 24.44 -3.65 2.31
N ASP A 8 25.16 -3.67 3.43
CA ASP A 8 24.60 -4.02 4.74
C ASP A 8 23.54 -2.99 5.20
N PHE A 9 23.77 -1.71 4.94
CA PHE A 9 22.79 -0.64 5.21
C PHE A 9 21.54 -0.74 4.33
N GLU A 10 21.68 -1.11 3.06
CA GLU A 10 20.53 -1.35 2.17
C GLU A 10 19.70 -2.53 2.66
N LYS A 11 20.37 -3.62 3.05
CA LYS A 11 19.70 -4.78 3.65
C LYS A 11 18.97 -4.41 4.94
N LEU A 12 19.57 -3.58 5.79
CA LEU A 12 18.93 -3.10 7.02
C LEU A 12 17.68 -2.24 6.73
N ARG A 13 17.74 -1.33 5.76
CA ARG A 13 16.57 -0.54 5.34
C ARG A 13 15.44 -1.41 4.80
N PHE A 14 15.79 -2.48 4.09
CA PHE A 14 14.81 -3.44 3.62
C PHE A 14 14.06 -4.10 4.78
N TYR A 15 14.80 -4.61 5.79
CA TYR A 15 14.17 -5.24 6.95
C TYR A 15 13.34 -4.28 7.79
N ILE A 16 13.81 -3.04 8.00
CA ILE A 16 13.00 -2.00 8.65
C ILE A 16 11.69 -1.80 7.89
N GLY A 17 11.76 -1.74 6.56
CA GLY A 17 10.58 -1.58 5.72
C GLY A 17 9.57 -2.71 5.81
N VAL A 18 10.05 -3.95 5.82
CA VAL A 18 9.21 -5.13 5.99
C VAL A 18 8.56 -5.14 7.37
N ASN A 19 9.30 -4.82 8.43
CA ASN A 19 8.75 -4.80 9.79
C ASN A 19 7.68 -3.73 9.97
N GLU A 20 7.87 -2.53 9.42
CA GLU A 20 6.84 -1.47 9.45
C GLU A 20 5.57 -1.89 8.70
N GLU A 21 5.70 -2.61 7.59
CA GLU A 21 4.54 -3.13 6.85
C GLU A 21 3.80 -4.21 7.65
N ILE A 22 4.53 -5.09 8.33
CA ILE A 22 3.96 -6.10 9.23
C ILE A 22 3.22 -5.43 10.39
N GLU A 23 3.78 -4.39 11.01
CA GLU A 23 3.11 -3.63 12.07
C GLU A 23 1.80 -2.98 11.57
N GLU A 24 1.78 -2.45 10.33
CA GLU A 24 0.57 -1.90 9.72
C GLU A 24 -0.50 -3.00 9.48
N TYR A 25 -0.09 -4.20 9.05
CA TYR A 25 -1.00 -5.33 8.90
C TYR A 25 -1.56 -5.81 10.23
N ILE A 26 -0.75 -5.90 11.28
CA ILE A 26 -1.21 -6.28 12.63
C ILE A 26 -2.26 -5.29 13.12
N LYS A 27 -2.00 -3.99 13.04
CA LYS A 27 -2.99 -2.95 13.41
C LYS A 27 -4.30 -3.06 12.62
N THR A 28 -4.21 -3.42 11.34
CA THR A 28 -5.39 -3.61 10.50
C THR A 28 -6.18 -4.84 10.94
N ILE A 29 -5.50 -5.94 11.27
CA ILE A 29 -6.12 -7.17 11.78
C ILE A 29 -6.80 -6.91 13.13
N ASP A 30 -6.13 -6.22 14.05
CA ASP A 30 -6.70 -5.87 15.36
C ASP A 30 -7.99 -5.04 15.21
N ASN A 31 -7.97 -4.01 14.35
CA ASN A 31 -9.17 -3.22 14.04
C ASN A 31 -10.30 -4.09 13.44
N LEU A 32 -9.99 -5.06 12.58
CA LEU A 32 -10.98 -5.96 12.02
C LEU A 32 -11.55 -6.93 13.07
N LEU A 33 -10.71 -7.42 13.99
CA LEU A 33 -11.14 -8.24 15.12
C LEU A 33 -12.06 -7.46 16.06
N ASP A 34 -11.75 -6.20 16.33
CA ASP A 34 -12.60 -5.31 17.13
C ASP A 34 -13.97 -5.10 16.46
N ILE A 35 -14.00 -4.85 15.16
CA ILE A 35 -15.26 -4.73 14.40
C ILE A 35 -16.08 -6.02 14.49
N PHE A 36 -15.43 -7.17 14.31
CA PHE A 36 -16.09 -8.48 14.38
C PHE A 36 -16.65 -8.78 15.77
N ASN A 37 -15.87 -8.55 16.82
CA ASN A 37 -16.30 -8.76 18.21
C ASN A 37 -17.48 -7.85 18.57
N ASN A 38 -17.42 -6.57 18.19
CA ASN A 38 -18.52 -5.63 18.40
C ASN A 38 -19.79 -6.00 17.62
N ALA A 39 -19.66 -6.56 16.42
CA ALA A 39 -20.81 -7.07 15.65
C ALA A 39 -21.46 -8.27 16.36
N ASN A 40 -20.66 -9.18 16.92
CA ASN A 40 -21.16 -10.35 17.64
C ASN A 40 -21.79 -10.00 19.00
N THR A 41 -21.23 -9.05 19.76
CA THR A 41 -21.86 -8.61 21.03
C THR A 41 -23.24 -7.97 20.81
N ASN A 42 -23.45 -7.31 19.68
CA ASN A 42 -24.76 -6.78 19.30
C ASN A 42 -25.75 -7.87 18.83
N SER A 43 -25.25 -9.02 18.37
CA SER A 43 -26.06 -10.20 18.04
C SER A 43 -26.45 -11.00 19.28
N VAL A 44 -25.55 -11.13 20.27
CA VAL A 44 -25.79 -11.87 21.52
C VAL A 44 -26.82 -11.17 22.42
N ASN A 45 -26.94 -9.84 22.37
CA ASN A 45 -27.97 -9.12 23.13
C ASN A 45 -29.41 -9.30 22.59
N ASN A 46 -29.59 -9.95 21.44
CA ASN A 46 -30.91 -10.23 20.83
C ASN A 46 -31.21 -11.74 20.66
N GLY A 47 -30.36 -12.64 21.19
CA GLY A 47 -30.54 -14.08 21.06
C GLY A 47 -30.13 -14.81 22.33
N SER A 48 -31.06 -15.56 22.92
CA SER A 48 -30.87 -16.44 24.07
C SER A 48 -29.61 -17.30 23.95
N VAL A 49 -28.77 -17.25 24.99
CA VAL A 49 -27.52 -18.01 25.13
C VAL A 49 -27.82 -19.48 25.45
N GLU A 50 -27.26 -20.40 24.66
CA GLU A 50 -26.89 -21.73 25.15
C GLU A 50 -25.37 -21.78 25.27
N GLU A 51 -24.86 -21.92 26.50
CA GLU A 51 -23.46 -22.17 26.80
C GLU A 51 -23.04 -23.53 26.24
N ILE A 52 -21.99 -23.57 25.43
CA ILE A 52 -21.34 -24.82 25.06
C ILE A 52 -20.08 -24.95 25.91
N ASP A 53 -20.19 -25.75 26.97
CA ASP A 53 -19.06 -26.20 27.80
C ASP A 53 -18.17 -27.14 26.97
N ILE A 54 -16.91 -26.76 26.78
CA ILE A 54 -15.91 -27.62 26.13
C ILE A 54 -15.05 -28.25 27.23
N HIS A 55 -15.45 -29.41 27.72
CA HIS A 55 -14.55 -30.29 28.47
C HIS A 55 -13.58 -30.97 27.51
N THR A 56 -12.28 -30.73 27.71
CA THR A 56 -11.20 -31.46 27.05
C THR A 56 -11.00 -32.81 27.73
N ASP A 57 -11.23 -33.91 27.01
CA ASP A 57 -10.49 -35.14 27.23
C ASP A 57 -10.44 -35.99 25.95
N GLY A 58 -9.30 -36.67 25.75
CA GLY A 58 -8.87 -37.16 24.45
C GLY A 58 -9.49 -38.47 23.96
N LYS A 59 -9.17 -38.72 22.67
CA LYS A 59 -9.24 -39.95 21.85
C LYS A 59 -10.46 -40.13 20.95
N ASP A 60 -10.14 -40.15 19.67
CA ASP A 60 -10.70 -40.96 18.57
C ASP A 60 -12.24 -40.99 18.39
N ALA A 61 -12.75 -40.15 17.49
CA ALA A 61 -13.87 -40.51 16.59
C ALA A 61 -14.08 -39.43 15.51
N GLU A 62 -14.02 -39.87 14.26
CA GLU A 62 -14.40 -39.13 13.06
C GLU A 62 -15.90 -38.79 13.01
N ASN A 63 -16.20 -37.72 12.25
CA ASN A 63 -17.47 -37.39 11.58
C ASN A 63 -18.64 -36.95 12.46
N ASP A 64 -18.89 -35.62 12.50
CA ASP A 64 -20.24 -35.04 12.21
C ASP A 64 -20.35 -33.53 12.44
N THR A 65 -19.37 -32.86 13.06
CA THR A 65 -19.46 -31.41 13.38
C THR A 65 -19.13 -30.47 12.22
N ASP A 66 -18.50 -30.97 11.15
CA ASP A 66 -18.03 -30.15 10.01
C ASP A 66 -19.15 -29.83 8.99
N THR A 67 -20.33 -30.45 9.13
CA THR A 67 -21.43 -30.34 8.18
C THR A 67 -22.33 -29.13 8.47
N GLU A 68 -22.56 -28.81 9.75
CA GLU A 68 -23.49 -27.73 10.15
C GLU A 68 -22.89 -26.34 9.96
N VAL A 69 -21.58 -26.18 10.19
CA VAL A 69 -20.84 -24.93 9.94
C VAL A 69 -20.78 -24.60 8.44
N ARG A 70 -20.63 -25.63 7.59
CA ARG A 70 -20.62 -25.45 6.13
C ARG A 70 -21.99 -25.08 5.57
N LYS A 71 -23.06 -25.63 6.16
CA LYS A 71 -24.43 -25.35 5.74
C LYS A 71 -24.84 -23.92 6.06
N THR A 72 -24.52 -23.45 7.27
CA THR A 72 -24.77 -22.05 7.69
C THR A 72 -23.95 -21.03 6.90
N LEU A 73 -22.71 -21.35 6.51
CA LEU A 73 -21.90 -20.50 5.62
C LEU A 73 -22.47 -20.41 4.19
N SER A 74 -23.09 -21.48 3.69
CA SER A 74 -23.67 -21.52 2.34
C SER A 74 -25.01 -20.75 2.21
N GLU A 75 -25.75 -20.62 3.31
CA GLU A 75 -27.03 -19.90 3.34
C GLU A 75 -26.83 -18.37 3.44
N SER A 76 -25.70 -17.92 4.00
CA SER A 76 -25.37 -16.49 4.18
C SER A 76 -24.74 -15.83 2.95
N PHE A 77 -24.00 -16.60 2.14
CA PHE A 77 -23.33 -16.10 0.94
C PHE A 77 -23.84 -16.85 -0.29
N GLY A 78 -24.68 -16.20 -1.09
CA GLY A 78 -25.18 -16.77 -2.35
C GLY A 78 -24.07 -17.28 -3.29
N PRO A 79 -24.40 -18.14 -4.27
CA PRO A 79 -23.43 -18.91 -5.04
C PRO A 79 -22.42 -18.01 -5.76
N PHE A 80 -21.15 -18.12 -5.39
CA PHE A 80 -20.05 -17.50 -6.11
C PHE A 80 -19.99 -18.05 -7.55
N PRO A 81 -19.77 -17.21 -8.57
CA PRO A 81 -19.68 -17.67 -9.96
C PRO A 81 -18.49 -18.61 -10.13
N LEU A 82 -18.79 -19.85 -10.53
CA LEU A 82 -17.81 -20.88 -10.89
C LEU A 82 -17.00 -20.38 -12.10
N VAL A 83 -15.69 -20.25 -11.92
CA VAL A 83 -14.74 -20.08 -13.02
C VAL A 83 -14.82 -21.32 -13.92
N GLN A 84 -15.22 -21.13 -15.19
CA GLN A 84 -15.21 -22.21 -16.18
C GLN A 84 -13.79 -22.73 -16.38
N LYS A 85 -13.61 -24.06 -16.23
CA LYS A 85 -12.39 -24.76 -16.63
C LYS A 85 -12.12 -24.50 -18.11
N ILE A 86 -11.01 -23.82 -18.41
CA ILE A 86 -10.52 -23.68 -19.78
C ILE A 86 -9.89 -25.03 -20.18
N ASN A 87 -10.44 -25.66 -21.22
CA ASN A 87 -9.91 -26.88 -21.81
C ASN A 87 -8.80 -26.51 -22.83
N LEU A 88 -7.57 -26.97 -22.58
CA LEU A 88 -6.35 -26.52 -23.26
C LEU A 88 -6.05 -27.28 -24.57
N ASP A 89 -6.89 -28.24 -24.97
CA ASP A 89 -6.54 -29.19 -26.05
C ASP A 89 -7.14 -28.90 -27.44
N SER A 90 -7.78 -27.73 -27.67
CA SER A 90 -8.45 -27.43 -28.96
C SER A 90 -7.85 -26.28 -29.78
N VAL A 91 -6.66 -25.77 -29.47
CA VAL A 91 -6.02 -24.69 -30.25
C VAL A 91 -4.88 -25.26 -31.09
N LYS A 92 -5.19 -25.96 -32.19
CA LYS A 92 -4.15 -26.40 -33.16
C LYS A 92 -4.29 -25.88 -34.59
N ASP A 93 -5.36 -25.19 -34.96
CA ASP A 93 -5.51 -24.70 -36.34
C ASP A 93 -6.05 -23.26 -36.39
N ILE A 94 -5.20 -22.26 -36.13
CA ILE A 94 -5.46 -20.87 -36.54
C ILE A 94 -4.23 -20.37 -37.30
N LYS A 95 -4.38 -20.21 -38.62
CA LYS A 95 -3.34 -19.63 -39.49
C LYS A 95 -3.23 -18.13 -39.20
N LEU A 96 -2.02 -17.70 -38.85
CA LEU A 96 -1.67 -16.29 -38.62
C LEU A 96 -1.68 -15.53 -39.96
N VAL A 97 -2.77 -14.81 -40.25
CA VAL A 97 -2.81 -13.82 -41.33
C VAL A 97 -2.19 -12.54 -40.79
N THR A 98 -1.03 -12.13 -41.32
CA THR A 98 -0.39 -10.86 -40.98
C THR A 98 -1.08 -9.70 -41.72
N PRO A 99 -1.68 -8.72 -41.02
CA PRO A 99 -2.11 -7.49 -41.67
C PRO A 99 -0.89 -6.60 -41.91
N LYS A 100 -0.77 -6.08 -43.14
CA LYS A 100 0.25 -5.07 -43.50
C LYS A 100 0.08 -3.83 -42.60
N LYS A 101 1.11 -3.51 -41.81
CA LYS A 101 1.11 -2.41 -40.83
C LYS A 101 1.15 -1.05 -41.55
N GLN A 102 0.07 -0.27 -41.46
CA GLN A 102 0.10 1.18 -41.64
C GLN A 102 0.81 1.83 -40.42
N PRO A 103 1.53 2.95 -40.60
CA PRO A 103 2.17 3.63 -39.49
C PRO A 103 1.09 4.44 -38.74
N ASP A 104 0.51 3.83 -37.72
CA ASP A 104 -0.29 4.58 -36.75
C ASP A 104 0.65 5.20 -35.71
N LEU A 105 0.61 6.52 -35.58
CA LEU A 105 1.32 7.28 -34.56
C LEU A 105 0.56 7.11 -33.25
N THR A 106 0.56 5.90 -32.69
CA THR A 106 0.12 5.69 -31.32
C THR A 106 1.12 6.38 -30.41
N ILE A 107 0.75 7.54 -29.86
CA ILE A 107 1.42 8.11 -28.70
C ILE A 107 1.29 7.05 -27.60
N CYS A 108 2.36 6.26 -27.39
CA CYS A 108 2.40 5.31 -26.29
C CYS A 108 2.42 6.11 -25.00
N GLU A 109 1.27 6.23 -24.33
CA GLU A 109 1.25 6.73 -22.96
C GLU A 109 2.23 5.90 -22.12
N PRO A 110 3.12 6.54 -21.35
CA PRO A 110 4.10 5.82 -20.58
C PRO A 110 3.40 4.95 -19.54
N GLU A 111 3.90 3.74 -19.39
CA GLU A 111 3.42 2.79 -18.41
C GLU A 111 3.39 3.43 -17.02
N SER A 112 2.23 3.33 -16.37
CA SER A 112 1.97 3.98 -15.08
C SER A 112 1.68 2.93 -14.02
N HIS A 113 2.32 3.09 -12.87
CA HIS A 113 2.37 2.11 -11.80
C HIS A 113 1.65 2.63 -10.55
N SER A 114 0.97 1.73 -9.86
CA SER A 114 0.21 2.06 -8.65
C SER A 114 1.08 2.02 -7.39
N LEU A 115 0.61 2.65 -6.31
CA LEU A 115 1.22 2.55 -4.98
C LEU A 115 1.00 1.19 -4.30
N TYR A 116 0.32 0.23 -4.94
CA TYR A 116 0.13 -1.13 -4.43
C TYR A 116 1.22 -2.10 -4.93
N GLU A 117 2.04 -1.67 -5.88
CA GLU A 117 3.16 -2.47 -6.39
C GLU A 117 4.42 -2.35 -5.52
N SER A 118 5.31 -3.34 -5.64
CA SER A 118 6.66 -3.24 -5.07
C SER A 118 7.54 -2.31 -5.93
N PHE A 119 8.27 -1.42 -5.26
CA PHE A 119 9.21 -0.46 -5.86
C PHE A 119 10.67 -0.90 -5.70
N LEU A 120 10.90 -2.13 -5.25
CA LEU A 120 12.24 -2.68 -5.09
C LEU A 120 12.96 -2.75 -6.45
N HIS A 121 14.23 -2.32 -6.47
CA HIS A 121 15.07 -2.25 -7.68
C HIS A 121 14.54 -1.36 -8.81
N LYS A 122 13.55 -0.50 -8.53
CA LYS A 122 12.97 0.45 -9.48
C LYS A 122 13.40 1.88 -9.15
N LYS A 123 13.31 2.78 -10.13
CA LYS A 123 13.60 4.20 -10.01
C LYS A 123 12.46 5.01 -10.63
N PRO A 124 11.93 6.03 -9.95
CA PRO A 124 10.92 6.88 -10.54
C PRO A 124 11.59 7.86 -11.52
N CYS A 125 10.84 8.22 -12.56
CA CYS A 125 11.09 9.35 -13.44
C CYS A 125 10.10 10.49 -13.19
N GLY A 126 8.89 10.15 -12.74
CA GLY A 126 7.88 11.11 -12.34
C GLY A 126 6.69 10.44 -11.65
N PHE A 127 5.77 11.26 -11.19
CA PHE A 127 4.52 10.82 -10.58
C PHE A 127 3.39 11.79 -10.88
N LYS A 128 2.16 11.29 -10.88
CA LYS A 128 0.94 12.07 -11.03
C LYS A 128 0.26 12.17 -9.67
N ILE A 129 -0.12 13.38 -9.28
CA ILE A 129 -0.91 13.66 -8.08
C ILE A 129 -1.95 14.72 -8.43
N ASP A 130 -3.24 14.44 -8.18
CA ASP A 130 -4.32 15.42 -8.42
C ASP A 130 -4.29 15.99 -9.85
N GLU A 131 -4.23 15.10 -10.83
CA GLU A 131 -4.05 15.40 -12.26
C GLU A 131 -2.74 16.10 -12.68
N LYS A 132 -1.86 16.46 -11.74
CA LYS A 132 -0.58 17.11 -12.04
C LYS A 132 0.54 16.10 -12.16
N LEU A 133 1.24 16.13 -13.30
CA LEU A 133 2.42 15.31 -13.54
C LEU A 133 3.69 16.04 -13.09
N ILE A 134 4.47 15.39 -12.21
CA ILE A 134 5.63 15.98 -11.56
C ILE A 134 6.85 15.08 -11.76
N ARG A 135 7.93 15.66 -12.31
CA ARG A 135 9.21 14.94 -12.49
C ARG A 135 9.91 14.67 -11.16
N ALA A 136 10.32 13.44 -10.92
CA ALA A 136 11.15 13.05 -9.78
C ALA A 136 12.06 11.89 -10.17
N ASP A 137 13.37 12.09 -10.04
CA ASP A 137 14.41 11.13 -10.45
C ASP A 137 14.84 10.19 -9.31
N THR A 138 14.32 10.37 -8.10
CA THR A 138 14.62 9.54 -6.93
C THR A 138 13.38 9.43 -6.06
N TRP A 139 13.27 8.34 -5.30
CA TRP A 139 12.17 8.15 -4.36
C TRP A 139 12.13 9.26 -3.30
N GLN A 140 13.29 9.72 -2.82
CA GLN A 140 13.38 10.83 -1.87
C GLN A 140 12.86 12.14 -2.49
N LYS A 141 13.23 12.43 -3.74
CA LYS A 141 12.72 13.61 -4.44
C LYS A 141 11.22 13.51 -4.71
N MET A 142 10.72 12.31 -4.98
CA MET A 142 9.27 12.07 -5.08
C MET A 142 8.59 12.42 -3.76
N LEU A 143 9.08 11.90 -2.63
CA LEU A 143 8.53 12.22 -1.31
C LEU A 143 8.55 13.73 -1.02
N VAL A 144 9.69 14.39 -1.26
CA VAL A 144 9.82 15.85 -1.06
C VAL A 144 8.78 16.61 -1.86
N LYS A 145 8.64 16.31 -3.16
CA LYS A 145 7.69 17.02 -4.02
C LYS A 145 6.24 16.73 -3.66
N THR A 146 5.93 15.52 -3.21
CA THR A 146 4.61 15.19 -2.66
C THR A 146 4.34 15.99 -1.40
N CYS A 147 5.31 16.08 -0.48
CA CYS A 147 5.18 16.89 0.72
C CYS A 147 5.04 18.39 0.43
N GLU A 148 5.81 18.93 -0.53
CA GLU A 148 5.66 20.32 -0.99
C GLU A 148 4.24 20.55 -1.54
N TYR A 149 3.75 19.65 -2.39
CA TYR A 149 2.38 19.73 -2.92
C TYR A 149 1.32 19.77 -1.82
N LEU A 150 1.42 18.85 -0.86
CA LEU A 150 0.45 18.72 0.23
C LEU A 150 0.53 19.91 1.21
N PHE A 151 1.73 20.41 1.51
CA PHE A 151 1.92 21.62 2.31
C PHE A 151 1.22 22.83 1.69
N TYR A 152 1.32 23.01 0.36
CA TYR A 152 0.61 24.10 -0.33
C TYR A 152 -0.90 23.87 -0.42
N LYS A 153 -1.34 22.61 -0.41
CA LYS A 153 -2.77 22.25 -0.47
C LYS A 153 -3.48 22.55 0.84
N ASP A 154 -2.91 22.13 1.97
CA ASP A 154 -3.40 22.46 3.31
C ASP A 154 -2.23 22.49 4.31
N GLU A 155 -1.72 23.70 4.57
CA GLU A 155 -0.60 23.90 5.48
C GLU A 155 -0.94 23.42 6.90
N LYS A 156 -2.14 23.72 7.40
CA LYS A 156 -2.52 23.42 8.79
C LYS A 156 -2.57 21.91 9.00
N LEU A 157 -3.17 21.19 8.05
CA LEU A 157 -3.18 19.74 8.07
C LEU A 157 -1.77 19.17 7.99
N PHE A 158 -0.91 19.72 7.13
CA PHE A 158 0.48 19.28 7.01
C PHE A 158 1.26 19.45 8.31
N LEU A 159 1.12 20.59 8.99
CA LEU A 159 1.82 20.84 10.24
C LEU A 159 1.32 19.90 11.36
N SER A 160 0.04 19.53 11.35
CA SER A 160 -0.51 18.58 12.32
C SER A 160 0.07 17.16 12.24
N LEU A 161 0.74 16.81 11.14
CA LEU A 161 1.27 15.45 10.91
C LEU A 161 2.33 15.04 11.95
N GLU A 162 3.04 15.99 12.55
CA GLU A 162 4.04 15.70 13.59
C GLU A 162 3.40 15.14 14.88
N HIS A 163 2.12 15.42 15.11
CA HIS A 163 1.37 14.97 16.29
C HIS A 163 0.51 13.73 16.03
N LYS A 164 0.50 13.20 14.80
CA LYS A 164 -0.25 12.00 14.44
C LYS A 164 0.63 10.77 14.58
N GLU A 165 0.29 9.90 15.53
CA GLU A 165 1.09 8.71 15.85
C GLU A 165 1.25 7.79 14.63
N HIS A 166 0.17 7.53 13.88
CA HIS A 166 0.20 6.67 12.70
C HIS A 166 0.97 7.27 11.51
N MET A 167 1.28 8.57 11.54
CA MET A 167 2.09 9.27 10.54
C MET A 167 3.58 9.23 10.84
N ASN A 168 3.98 8.73 12.01
CA ASN A 168 5.35 8.63 12.45
C ASN A 168 5.72 7.17 12.76
N GLY A 169 7.02 6.87 12.77
CA GLY A 169 7.49 5.56 13.22
C GLY A 169 7.48 5.46 14.74
N SER A 170 7.40 4.23 15.26
CA SER A 170 7.43 3.93 16.70
C SER A 170 8.67 4.48 17.41
N SER A 171 9.81 4.49 16.71
CA SER A 171 11.10 4.97 17.24
C SER A 171 11.61 6.26 16.59
N LYS A 172 11.10 6.63 15.41
CA LYS A 172 11.61 7.77 14.63
C LYS A 172 10.47 8.59 14.06
N LYS A 173 10.55 9.90 14.25
CA LYS A 173 9.64 10.84 13.61
C LYS A 173 9.92 10.93 12.12
N TYR A 174 8.85 11.01 11.33
CA TYR A 174 8.90 11.33 9.91
C TYR A 174 8.65 12.81 9.66
N PHE A 175 7.90 13.45 10.55
CA PHE A 175 7.61 14.87 10.54
C PHE A 175 7.97 15.45 11.91
N SER A 176 8.78 16.51 11.93
CA SER A 176 9.00 17.31 13.13
C SER A 176 9.35 18.75 12.77
N SER A 177 8.82 19.69 13.54
CA SER A 177 9.27 21.09 13.54
C SER A 177 10.64 21.26 14.21
N ASN A 178 11.07 20.30 15.03
CA ASN A 178 12.35 20.31 15.72
C ASN A 178 13.43 19.57 14.89
N PRO A 179 14.53 20.23 14.48
CA PRO A 179 15.62 19.58 13.76
C PRO A 179 16.33 18.47 14.56
N ASP A 180 16.32 18.53 15.89
CA ASP A 180 17.01 17.54 16.74
C ASP A 180 16.32 16.17 16.74
N ASP A 181 15.04 16.13 16.37
CA ASP A 181 14.29 14.88 16.22
C ASP A 181 14.61 14.15 14.89
N MET A 182 15.38 14.79 14.01
CA MET A 182 15.50 14.41 12.60
C MET A 182 16.91 14.00 12.23
N THR A 183 17.05 13.15 11.22
CA THR A 183 18.40 12.84 10.69
C THR A 183 18.94 13.98 9.84
N LYS A 184 20.26 14.00 9.63
CA LYS A 184 20.94 14.96 8.73
C LYS A 184 20.44 14.95 7.28
N ARG A 185 19.68 13.93 6.87
CA ARG A 185 19.11 13.83 5.51
C ARG A 185 17.71 14.43 5.42
N ALA A 186 17.10 14.81 6.54
CA ALA A 186 15.77 15.39 6.54
C ALA A 186 15.75 16.70 5.75
N LYS A 187 14.61 16.99 5.13
CA LYS A 187 14.42 18.18 4.32
C LYS A 187 13.36 19.08 4.93
N MET A 188 13.69 20.35 5.09
CA MET A 188 12.73 21.38 5.48
C MET A 188 11.76 21.64 4.31
N ILE A 189 10.46 21.54 4.59
CA ILE A 189 9.35 21.83 3.68
C ILE A 189 8.63 23.08 4.17
N GLY A 190 8.37 24.02 3.26
CA GLY A 190 7.66 25.27 3.58
C GLY A 190 8.34 26.16 4.63
N GLY A 191 9.59 25.88 5.00
CA GLY A 191 10.31 26.57 6.07
C GLY A 191 9.81 26.27 7.48
N LYS A 192 8.92 25.28 7.66
CA LYS A 192 8.21 25.03 8.93
C LYS A 192 8.33 23.61 9.47
N MET A 193 8.50 22.61 8.59
CA MET A 193 8.45 21.19 8.95
C MET A 193 9.60 20.43 8.30
N TYR A 194 10.34 19.64 9.07
CA TYR A 194 11.32 18.70 8.54
C TYR A 194 10.65 17.38 8.19
N VAL A 195 11.04 16.80 7.05
CA VAL A 195 10.58 15.49 6.56
C VAL A 195 11.76 14.53 6.45
N GLU A 196 11.63 13.34 7.05
CA GLU A 196 12.67 12.31 7.04
C GLU A 196 12.80 11.65 5.65
N LEU A 197 14.02 11.60 5.10
CA LEU A 197 14.30 11.08 3.75
C LEU A 197 15.18 9.82 3.75
N ASN A 198 15.65 9.37 4.90
CA ASN A 198 16.52 8.22 5.07
C ASN A 198 15.76 6.88 4.95
N GLN A 199 14.82 6.80 4.01
CA GLN A 199 13.87 5.71 3.82
C GLN A 199 14.12 4.98 2.51
N GLY A 200 13.70 3.71 2.45
CA GLY A 200 13.70 2.91 1.22
C GLY A 200 12.49 3.20 0.33
N ALA A 201 12.51 2.70 -0.92
CA ALA A 201 11.44 2.95 -1.90
C ALA A 201 10.04 2.53 -1.41
N ASN A 202 9.92 1.33 -0.83
CA ASN A 202 8.64 0.81 -0.31
C ASN A 202 8.17 1.57 0.95
N LEU A 203 9.09 2.01 1.81
CA LEU A 203 8.77 2.83 2.97
C LEU A 203 8.24 4.21 2.55
N ILE A 204 8.87 4.81 1.56
CA ILE A 204 8.40 6.06 0.95
C ILE A 204 7.02 5.87 0.33
N ARG A 205 6.80 4.78 -0.43
CA ARG A 205 5.48 4.42 -0.96
C ARG A 205 4.42 4.32 0.14
N ASN A 206 4.70 3.62 1.23
CA ASN A 206 3.77 3.46 2.36
C ASN A 206 3.48 4.80 3.04
N LEU A 207 4.51 5.64 3.23
CA LEU A 207 4.33 6.99 3.75
C LEU A 207 3.46 7.86 2.83
N VAL A 208 3.67 7.79 1.52
CA VAL A 208 2.83 8.51 0.54
C VAL A 208 1.38 8.01 0.60
N LYS A 209 1.13 6.69 0.70
CA LYS A 209 -0.24 6.16 0.88
C LYS A 209 -0.92 6.76 2.13
N ARG A 210 -0.20 6.82 3.26
CA ARG A 210 -0.72 7.43 4.49
C ARG A 210 -1.00 8.91 4.32
N LEU A 211 -0.08 9.66 3.72
CA LEU A 211 -0.26 11.08 3.40
C LEU A 211 -1.51 11.32 2.55
N LEU A 212 -1.73 10.52 1.50
CA LEU A 212 -2.91 10.67 0.64
C LEU A 212 -4.20 10.42 1.42
N LYS A 213 -4.23 9.37 2.26
CA LYS A 213 -5.39 9.07 3.13
C LYS A 213 -5.70 10.23 4.08
N GLU A 214 -4.69 10.84 4.70
CA GLU A 214 -4.87 12.00 5.59
C GLU A 214 -5.54 13.20 4.90
N TYR A 215 -5.28 13.36 3.60
CA TYR A 215 -5.86 14.43 2.79
C TYR A 215 -7.16 14.03 2.10
N GLY A 216 -7.72 12.85 2.40
CA GLY A 216 -8.90 12.32 1.72
C GLY A 216 -8.69 12.08 0.22
N MET A 217 -7.44 11.90 -0.22
CA MET A 217 -7.09 11.72 -1.62
C MET A 217 -7.06 10.23 -2.00
N SER A 218 -7.48 9.93 -3.23
CA SER A 218 -7.42 8.57 -3.78
C SER A 218 -5.98 8.11 -3.94
N VAL A 219 -5.66 6.96 -3.33
CA VAL A 219 -4.37 6.28 -3.50
C VAL A 219 -4.23 5.72 -4.92
N VAL A 220 -5.35 5.40 -5.58
CA VAL A 220 -5.38 4.82 -6.93
C VAL A 220 -5.02 5.85 -8.00
N ASP A 221 -5.34 7.12 -7.75
CA ASP A 221 -5.11 8.22 -8.69
C ASP A 221 -3.65 8.68 -8.66
N TYR A 222 -2.92 8.34 -7.60
CA TYR A 222 -1.48 8.57 -7.52
C TYR A 222 -0.75 7.53 -8.37
N ARG A 223 -0.17 7.97 -9.48
CA ARG A 223 0.55 7.09 -10.43
C ARG A 223 2.03 7.41 -10.46
N VAL A 224 2.88 6.39 -10.52
CA VAL A 224 4.33 6.52 -10.65
C VAL A 224 4.75 6.07 -12.04
N TYR A 225 5.69 6.78 -12.65
CA TYR A 225 6.23 6.46 -13.97
C TYR A 225 7.72 6.16 -13.87
N TYR A 226 8.17 5.08 -14.50
CA TYR A 226 9.59 4.70 -14.55
C TYR A 226 10.28 5.17 -15.83
N SER A 227 9.52 5.54 -16.86
CA SER A 227 10.01 6.10 -18.12
C SER A 227 10.03 7.62 -18.09
N ASP A 228 10.85 8.25 -18.94
CA ASP A 228 10.97 9.71 -18.96
C ASP A 228 9.63 10.36 -19.32
N VAL A 229 9.12 11.16 -18.39
CA VAL A 229 7.86 11.91 -18.53
C VAL A 229 8.08 13.35 -18.97
N LYS A 230 9.32 13.76 -19.27
CA LYS A 230 9.64 15.16 -19.64
C LYS A 230 8.73 15.69 -20.75
N HIS A 231 8.53 14.88 -21.79
CA HIS A 231 7.70 15.21 -22.95
C HIS A 231 6.22 15.42 -22.61
N LEU A 232 5.73 14.88 -21.48
CA LEU A 232 4.35 15.05 -21.02
C LEU A 232 4.16 16.24 -20.07
N ILE A 233 5.24 16.79 -19.53
CA ILE A 233 5.20 17.95 -18.62
C ILE A 233 5.31 19.25 -19.43
N GLU A 234 5.99 19.21 -20.58
CA GLU A 234 6.25 20.36 -21.46
C GLU A 234 5.20 20.51 -22.58
N ALA A 235 4.17 19.65 -22.60
CA ALA A 235 3.05 19.67 -23.56
C ALA A 235 1.82 20.36 -22.95
#